data_AF-S4RX52-F1
#
_entry.id   AF-S4RX52-F1
#
_cell.length_a   1.000
_cell.length_b   1.000
_cell.length_c   1.000
_cell.angle_alpha   90.00
_cell.angle_beta   90.00
_cell.angle_gamma   90.00
#
_symmetry.space_group_name_H-M   'P 1'
#
loop_
_entity.id
_entity.type
_entity.pdbx_description
1 polymer ?
#
loop_
_entity_poly.entity_id
_entity_poly.type
_entity_poly.pdbx_seq_one_letter_code
_entity_poly.pdbx_strand_id
1 'polypeptide(L)' 'DDEVVLQCTASKLKEAVKVCLAAEGFGNRLCFLESTSNSRNVPPDLSICIFVLEQSLSVRALQEMLASNEDKMEG' A
#
# COMPACT_ATOMS: atom_id res chain seq x y z
N ASP A 1 7.81 3.22 13.28
CA ASP A 1 7.17 3.22 11.96
C ASP A 1 5.75 2.74 12.09
N ASP A 2 4.82 3.48 11.51
CA ASP A 2 3.39 3.19 11.63
C ASP A 2 2.98 2.17 10.57
N GLU A 3 2.28 1.12 11.01
CA GLU A 3 1.67 0.12 10.13
C GLU A 3 0.27 0.59 9.69
N VAL A 4 0.04 0.61 8.39
CA VAL A 4 -1.21 1.08 7.78
C VAL A 4 -1.69 0.13 6.69
N VAL A 5 -2.99 0.18 6.38
CA VAL A 5 -3.58 -0.51 5.23
C VAL A 5 -4.22 0.50 4.30
N LEU A 6 -4.13 0.26 3.00
CA LEU A 6 -4.85 1.05 2.00
C LEU A 6 -6.19 0.38 1.70
N GLN A 7 -7.28 1.02 2.08
CA GLN A 7 -8.63 0.49 1.90
C GLN A 7 -9.48 1.43 1.03
N CYS A 8 -10.23 0.86 0.07
CA CYS A 8 -11.28 1.59 -0.63
C CYS A 8 -12.62 0.88 -0.50
N THR A 9 -13.69 1.60 -0.84
CA THR A 9 -15.05 1.05 -0.89
C THR A 9 -15.66 1.40 -2.23
N ALA A 10 -16.17 0.40 -2.94
CA ALA A 10 -16.80 0.56 -4.25
C ALA A 10 -18.14 -0.18 -4.28
N SER A 11 -19.09 0.31 -5.08
CA SER A 11 -20.40 -0.34 -5.23
C SER A 11 -20.35 -1.41 -6.32
N LYS A 12 -20.74 -2.65 -5.99
CA LYS A 12 -20.92 -3.74 -6.95
C LYS A 12 -22.28 -4.39 -6.70
N LEU A 13 -23.09 -4.55 -7.75
CA LEU A 13 -24.46 -5.12 -7.64
C LEU A 13 -25.33 -4.45 -6.56
N LYS A 14 -25.21 -3.13 -6.39
CA LYS A 14 -25.89 -2.32 -5.36
C LYS A 14 -25.45 -2.59 -3.91
N GLU A 15 -24.39 -3.36 -3.70
CA GLU A 15 -23.78 -3.58 -2.39
C GLU A 15 -22.43 -2.87 -2.29
N ALA A 16 -22.10 -2.39 -1.09
CA ALA A 16 -20.80 -1.79 -0.81
C ALA A 16 -19.74 -2.88 -0.61
N VAL A 17 -18.73 -2.89 -1.47
CA VAL A 17 -17.59 -3.81 -1.41
C VAL A 17 -16.38 -3.07 -0.84
N LYS A 18 -15.86 -3.56 0.29
CA LYS A 18 -14.63 -3.08 0.92
C LYS A 18 -13.48 -3.97 0.49
N VAL A 19 -12.40 -3.34 0.05
CA VAL A 19 -11.18 -4.04 -0.37
C VAL A 19 -9.95 -3.35 0.19
N CYS A 20 -8.93 -4.14 0.50
CA CYS A 20 -7.59 -3.68 0.83
C CYS A 20 -6.65 -3.93 -0.35
N LEU A 21 -5.68 -3.04 -0.56
CA LEU A 21 -4.58 -3.29 -1.48
C LEU A 21 -3.62 -4.31 -0.86
N ALA A 22 -3.17 -5.29 -1.64
CA ALA A 22 -2.26 -6.33 -1.20
C ALA A 22 -1.23 -6.68 -2.28
N ALA A 23 -0.10 -7.26 -1.88
CA ALA A 23 0.87 -7.87 -2.78
C ALA A 23 1.63 -8.99 -2.06
N GLU A 24 1.99 -10.06 -2.77
CA GLU A 24 2.74 -11.20 -2.23
C GLU A 24 4.26 -10.93 -2.17
N GLY A 25 4.79 -10.16 -3.13
CA GLY A 25 6.19 -9.77 -3.18
C GLY A 25 7.06 -10.81 -3.89
N PHE A 26 7.45 -11.88 -3.21
CA PHE A 26 8.26 -12.94 -3.82
C PHE A 26 7.39 -13.83 -4.71
N GLY A 27 7.78 -14.03 -5.96
CA GLY A 27 6.99 -14.82 -6.92
C GLY A 27 5.86 -14.04 -7.59
N ASN A 28 5.39 -12.92 -7.01
CA ASN A 28 4.40 -12.04 -7.64
C ASN A 28 4.62 -10.56 -7.27
N ARG A 29 4.96 -9.75 -8.28
CA ARG A 29 5.23 -8.30 -8.14
C ARG A 29 4.01 -7.42 -8.43
N LEU A 30 2.90 -8.01 -8.89
CA LEU A 30 1.67 -7.26 -9.14
C LEU A 30 0.85 -7.16 -7.86
N CYS A 31 0.23 -6.00 -7.66
CA CYS A 31 -0.74 -5.82 -6.58
C CYS A 31 -2.11 -6.39 -6.97
N PHE A 32 -2.88 -6.78 -5.96
CA PHE A 32 -4.25 -7.25 -6.10
C PHE A 32 -5.11 -6.71 -4.96
N LEU A 33 -6.41 -7.04 -4.99
CA LEU A 33 -7.40 -6.57 -4.04
C LEU A 33 -7.87 -7.71 -3.15
N GLU A 34 -7.64 -7.58 -1.85
CA GLU A 34 -8.14 -8.50 -0.83
C GLU A 34 -9.50 -8.01 -0.32
N SER A 35 -10.52 -8.88 -0.38
CA SER A 35 -11.88 -8.51 0.03
C SER A 35 -12.02 -8.55 1.54
N THR A 36 -12.43 -7.44 2.15
CA THR A 36 -12.71 -7.36 3.59
C THR A 36 -14.21 -7.27 3.91
N SER A 37 -15.07 -7.33 2.88
CA SER A 37 -16.54 -7.24 3.02
C SER A 37 -17.18 -8.38 3.81
N ASN A 38 -16.64 -9.59 3.74
CA ASN A 38 -17.23 -10.79 4.35
C ASN A 38 -16.43 -11.31 5.56
N SER A 39 -15.73 -10.41 6.28
CA SER A 39 -14.79 -10.77 7.35
C SER A 39 -15.39 -11.56 8.51
N ARG A 40 -16.72 -11.52 8.69
CA ARG A 40 -17.43 -12.34 9.70
C ARG A 40 -17.48 -13.82 9.35
N ASN A 41 -17.45 -14.16 8.06
CA ASN A 41 -17.63 -15.52 7.57
C ASN A 41 -16.36 -16.09 6.93
N VAL A 42 -15.56 -15.22 6.30
CA VAL A 42 -14.28 -15.58 5.67
C VAL A 42 -13.22 -14.59 6.17
N PRO A 43 -12.22 -15.04 6.93
CA PRO A 43 -11.16 -14.15 7.41
C PRO A 43 -10.31 -13.67 6.22
N PRO A 44 -10.13 -12.35 6.04
CA PRO A 44 -9.24 -11.82 5.01
C PRO A 44 -7.78 -12.04 5.38
N ASP A 45 -6.90 -12.21 4.38
CA ASP A 45 -5.46 -12.24 4.61
C ASP A 45 -4.91 -10.82 4.76
N LEU A 46 -4.94 -10.31 5.98
CA LEU A 46 -4.42 -8.98 6.28
C LEU A 46 -2.89 -8.92 6.33
N SER A 47 -2.20 -10.06 6.41
CA SER A 47 -0.74 -10.08 6.56
C SER A 47 -0.01 -9.49 5.34
N ILE A 48 -0.61 -9.68 4.16
CA ILE A 48 -0.14 -9.15 2.87
C ILE A 48 -0.68 -7.75 2.53
N CYS A 49 -1.55 -7.19 3.37
CA CYS A 49 -2.15 -5.86 3.19
C CYS A 49 -1.43 -4.75 3.96
N ILE A 50 -0.46 -5.11 4.81
CA ILE A 50 0.24 -4.16 5.69
C ILE A 50 1.29 -3.40 4.90
N PHE A 51 1.25 -2.08 5.01
CA PHE A 51 2.28 -1.15 4.55
C PHE A 51 2.90 -0.45 5.75
N VAL A 52 4.18 -0.13 5.65
CA VAL A 52 4.90 0.60 6.69
C VAL A 52 5.24 2.00 6.17
N LEU A 53 4.91 3.03 6.95
CA LEU A 53 5.33 4.40 6.64
C LEU A 53 6.81 4.58 6.97
N GLU A 54 7.65 4.51 5.94
CA GLU A 54 9.11 4.68 6.04
C GLU A 54 9.54 6.14 6.13
N GLN A 55 8.99 7.01 5.27
CA GLN A 55 9.41 8.42 5.18
C GLN A 55 8.22 9.34 4.86
N SER A 56 8.23 10.54 5.43
CA SER A 56 7.25 11.60 5.16
C SER A 56 7.97 12.93 4.98
N LEU A 57 8.04 13.41 3.73
CA LEU A 57 8.71 14.65 3.36
C LEU A 57 7.73 15.60 2.65
N SER A 58 7.95 16.89 2.80
CA SER A 58 7.32 17.87 1.92
C SER A 58 7.86 17.72 0.49
N VAL A 59 7.12 18.23 -0.51
CA VAL A 59 7.55 18.15 -1.92
C VAL A 59 8.93 18.81 -2.16
N ARG A 60 9.27 19.89 -1.43
CA ARG A 60 10.57 20.57 -1.56
C ARG A 60 11.70 19.76 -0.92
N ALA A 61 11.47 19.23 0.28
CA ALA A 61 12.45 18.38 0.94
C ALA A 61 12.70 17.08 0.15
N LEU A 62 11.67 16.53 -0.50
CA LEU A 62 11.81 15.39 -1.41
C LEU A 62 12.68 15.76 -2.64
N GLN A 63 12.46 16.93 -3.24
CA GLN A 63 13.28 17.40 -4.36
C GLN A 63 14.75 17.56 -3.96
N GLU A 64 15.03 18.15 -2.80
CA GLU A 64 16.40 18.31 -2.27
C GLU A 64 17.07 16.95 -2.00
N MET A 65 16.33 16.01 -1.42
CA MET A 65 16.84 14.66 -1.17
C MET A 65 17.23 13.93 -2.47
N LEU A 66 16.41 14.04 -3.51
CA LEU A 66 16.69 13.42 -4.80
C LEU A 66 17.94 14.02 -5.47
N ALA A 67 18.06 15.34 -5.48
CA ALA A 67 19.24 16.03 -6.01
C ALA A 67 20.53 15.58 -5.27
N SER A 68 20.48 15.48 -3.93
CA SER A 68 21.62 15.03 -3.13
C SER A 68 22.06 13.57 -3.38
N ASN A 69 21.16 12.73 -3.91
CA ASN A 69 21.46 11.34 -4.25
C ASN A 69 22.06 11.20 -5.64
N GLU A 70 21.70 12.07 -6.59
CA GLU A 70 22.32 12.15 -7.92
C GLU A 70 23.80 12.54 -7.79
N ASP A 71 24.11 13.57 -7.00
CA ASP A 71 25.48 14.02 -6.73
C ASP A 71 26.38 12.91 -6.12
N LYS A 72 25.78 11.97 -5.37
CA LYS A 72 26.52 10.83 -4.76
C LYS A 72 26.79 9.69 -5.74
N MET A 73 26.08 9.62 -6.85
CA MET A 73 26.22 8.55 -7.84
C MET A 73 27.24 8.89 -8.94
N GLU A 74 27.61 10.17 -9.08
CA GLU A 74 28.61 10.67 -10.03
C GLU A 74 30.04 10.77 -9.47
N GLY A 75 30.28 10.30 -8.23
CA GLY A 75 31.61 10.19 -7.60
C GLY A 75 32.09 8.76 -7.42
#